data_AF-A0A0C9Z4V7-F1
#
_entry.id   AF-A0A0C9Z4V7-F1
#
_cell.length_a   1.000
_cell.length_b   1.000
_cell.length_c   1.000
_cell.angle_alpha   90.00
_cell.angle_beta   90.00
_cell.angle_gamma   90.00
#
_symmetry.space_group_name_H-M   'P 1'
#
loop_
_entity.id
_entity.type
_entity.pdbx_description
1 polymer ?
#
loop_
_entity_poly.entity_id
_entity_poly.type
_entity_poly.pdbx_seq_one_letter_code
_entity_poly.pdbx_strand_id
1 'polypeptide(L)' 'LISWCKMYPDTCIKQFSDSHQEAVNKGQQHQQMSTQKEVYFQQVADAVFTHDHNLHIQQLYAQYLSVFVKPIKSCFQS' A
#
# COMPACT_ATOMS: atom_id res chain seq x y z
N LEU A 1 8.73 0.58 -3.18
CA LEU A 1 7.39 1.21 -3.28
C LEU A 1 7.14 1.84 -4.65
N ILE A 2 7.84 2.91 -5.03
CA ILE A 2 7.63 3.60 -6.33
C ILE A 2 7.73 2.64 -7.52
N SER A 3 8.73 1.77 -7.56
CA SER A 3 8.88 0.77 -8.63
C SER A 3 7.75 -0.28 -8.63
N TRP A 4 7.22 -0.63 -7.46
CA TRP A 4 6.09 -1.55 -7.32
C TRP A 4 4.78 -0.88 -7.78
N CYS A 5 4.57 0.39 -7.41
CA CYS A 5 3.45 1.21 -7.89
C CYS A 5 3.46 1.40 -9.42
N LYS A 6 4.65 1.48 -10.04
CA LYS A 6 4.78 1.51 -11.51
C LYS A 6 4.40 0.18 -12.16
N MET A 7 4.64 -0.94 -11.48
CA MET A 7 4.34 -2.29 -11.97
C MET A 7 2.86 -2.65 -11.82
N TYR A 8 2.17 -2.03 -10.85
CA TYR A 8 0.75 -2.25 -10.56
C TYR A 8 -0.02 -0.92 -10.53
N PRO A 9 -0.30 -0.31 -11.71
CA PRO A 9 -0.86 1.04 -11.80
C PRO A 9 -2.29 1.15 -11.28
N ASP A 10 -3.14 0.12 -11.44
CA ASP A 10 -4.50 0.13 -10.86
C ASP A 10 -4.48 0.11 -9.34
N THR A 11 -3.51 -0.61 -8.79
CA THR A 11 -3.23 -0.78 -7.37
C THR A 11 -2.68 0.55 -6.82
N CYS A 12 -1.80 1.22 -7.57
CA CYS A 12 -1.32 2.58 -7.30
C CYS A 12 -2.46 3.61 -7.28
N ILE A 13 -3.31 3.66 -8.31
CA ILE A 13 -4.46 4.57 -8.39
C ILE A 13 -5.40 4.37 -7.18
N LYS A 14 -5.65 3.12 -6.78
CA LYS A 14 -6.43 2.80 -5.58
C LYS A 14 -5.80 3.27 -4.24
N GLN A 15 -4.48 3.52 -4.19
CA GLN A 15 -3.79 4.06 -3.00
C GLN A 15 -3.71 5.58 -2.96
N PHE A 16 -3.53 6.20 -4.13
CA PHE A 16 -3.25 7.64 -4.22
C PHE A 16 -4.47 8.48 -4.63
N SER A 17 -5.54 7.89 -5.18
CA SER A 17 -6.78 8.61 -5.55
C SER A 17 -7.69 9.00 -4.38
N ASP A 18 -7.21 8.90 -3.13
CA ASP A 18 -7.82 9.66 -2.04
C ASP A 18 -7.71 11.19 -2.25
N SER A 19 -6.81 11.63 -3.14
CA SER A 19 -6.83 12.99 -3.68
C SER A 19 -8.09 13.20 -4.51
N HIS A 20 -9.05 13.94 -3.94
CA HIS A 20 -10.33 14.29 -4.54
C HIS A 20 -10.21 14.80 -5.99
N GLN A 21 -9.09 15.45 -6.34
CA GLN A 21 -8.88 16.05 -7.65
C GLN A 21 -8.57 15.05 -8.77
N GLU A 22 -7.84 13.96 -8.47
CA GLU A 22 -7.49 12.95 -9.48
C GLU A 22 -8.67 12.03 -9.83
N ALA A 23 -9.47 11.66 -8.82
CA ALA A 23 -10.69 10.88 -9.01
C ALA A 23 -11.72 11.65 -9.87
N VAL A 24 -11.88 12.95 -9.61
CA VAL A 24 -12.73 13.86 -10.39
C VAL A 24 -12.23 14.00 -11.83
N ASN A 25 -10.93 14.20 -12.02
CA ASN A 25 -10.35 14.35 -13.37
C ASN A 25 -10.45 13.08 -14.23
N LYS A 26 -10.52 11.89 -13.61
CA LYS A 26 -10.70 10.60 -14.32
C LYS A 26 -12.17 10.15 -14.44
N GLY A 27 -13.13 10.93 -13.94
CA GLY A 27 -14.55 10.57 -13.97
C GLY A 27 -14.88 9.31 -13.16
N GLN A 28 -14.00 8.91 -12.24
CA GLN A 28 -14.16 7.71 -11.42
C GLN A 28 -14.92 8.09 -10.15
N GLN A 29 -15.95 7.30 -9.78
CA GLN A 29 -16.61 7.48 -8.50
C GLN A 29 -15.58 7.33 -7.39
N HIS A 30 -15.59 8.28 -6.46
CA HIS A 30 -14.77 8.26 -5.25
C HIS A 30 -15.16 7.03 -4.42
N GLN A 31 -14.60 5.86 -4.73
CA GLN A 31 -14.75 4.69 -3.90
C GLN A 31 -13.96 5.00 -2.64
N GLN A 32 -14.67 5.42 -1.59
CA GLN A 32 -14.09 5.49 -0.26
C GLN A 32 -13.64 4.08 0.12
N MET A 33 -12.39 3.76 -0.20
CA MET A 33 -11.70 2.53 0.20
C MET A 33 -11.44 2.51 1.72
N SER A 34 -12.07 3.40 2.51
CA SER A 34 -11.84 3.55 3.95
C SER A 34 -12.00 2.23 4.70
N THR A 35 -12.87 1.34 4.23
CA THR A 35 -13.11 0.02 4.83
C THR A 35 -12.05 -1.04 4.46
N GLN A 36 -11.26 -0.84 3.39
CA GLN A 36 -10.28 -1.83 2.90
C GLN A 36 -8.83 -1.35 2.90
N LYS A 37 -8.55 -0.09 3.25
CA LYS A 37 -7.19 0.47 3.26
C LYS A 37 -6.22 -0.31 4.14
N GLU A 38 -6.63 -0.76 5.32
CA GLU A 38 -5.74 -1.50 6.22
C GLU A 38 -5.36 -2.88 5.66
N VAL A 39 -6.33 -3.60 5.10
CA VAL A 39 -6.08 -4.87 4.39
C VAL A 39 -5.10 -4.64 3.24
N TYR A 40 -5.21 -3.50 2.58
CA TYR A 40 -4.38 -3.22 1.44
C TYR A 40 -2.95 -2.81 1.80
N PHE A 41 -2.75 -2.03 2.87
CA PHE A 41 -1.40 -1.77 3.39
C PHE A 41 -0.71 -3.06 3.84
N GLN A 42 -1.48 -4.01 4.40
CA GLN A 42 -1.00 -5.34 4.72
C GLN A 42 -0.55 -6.10 3.46
N GLN A 43 -1.35 -6.10 2.39
CA GLN A 43 -0.98 -6.75 1.11
C GLN A 43 0.30 -6.18 0.50
N VAL A 44 0.52 -4.86 0.59
CA VAL A 44 1.77 -4.23 0.14
C VAL A 44 2.94 -4.72 0.98
N ALA A 45 2.79 -4.73 2.30
CA ALA A 45 3.83 -5.23 3.20
C ALA A 45 4.16 -6.70 2.89
N ASP A 46 3.13 -7.53 2.66
CA ASP A 46 3.31 -8.94 2.30
C ASP A 46 4.07 -9.08 0.97
N ALA A 47 3.71 -8.30 -0.05
CA ALA A 47 4.38 -8.35 -1.35
C ALA A 47 5.85 -7.90 -1.30
N VAL A 48 6.20 -7.02 -0.36
CA VAL A 48 7.56 -6.49 -0.22
C VAL A 48 8.41 -7.39 0.67
N PHE A 49 7.90 -7.84 1.82
CA PHE A 49 8.72 -8.44 2.87
C PHE A 49 8.63 -9.97 2.96
N THR A 50 7.56 -10.60 2.44
CA THR A 50 7.41 -12.07 2.49
C THR A 50 8.46 -12.80 1.65
N HIS A 51 8.90 -12.17 0.55
CA HIS A 51 9.86 -12.75 -0.39
C HIS A 51 11.18 -11.94 -0.42
N ASP A 52 11.48 -11.21 0.65
CA ASP A 52 12.72 -10.43 0.74
C ASP A 52 13.94 -11.36 0.65
N HIS A 53 14.99 -10.97 -0.07
CA HIS A 53 16.18 -11.82 -0.19
C HIS A 53 16.93 -12.01 1.14
N ASN A 54 16.69 -11.14 2.12
CA ASN A 54 17.26 -11.23 3.45
C ASN A 54 16.33 -12.01 4.40
N LEU A 55 16.75 -13.23 4.75
CA LEU A 55 16.05 -14.11 5.70
C LEU A 55 15.79 -13.44 7.06
N HIS A 56 16.71 -12.59 7.54
CA HIS A 56 16.52 -11.88 8.81
C HIS A 56 15.37 -10.88 8.72
N ILE A 57 15.21 -10.21 7.58
CA ILE A 57 14.10 -9.28 7.33
C ILE A 57 12.77 -10.04 7.22
N GLN A 58 12.76 -11.20 6.57
CA GLN A 58 11.56 -12.07 6.53
C GLN A 58 11.11 -12.49 7.94
N GLN A 59 12.05 -12.91 8.79
CA GLN A 59 11.76 -13.32 10.17
C GLN A 59 11.24 -12.16 11.02
N LEU A 60 11.87 -10.98 10.91
CA LEU A 60 11.41 -9.78 11.58
C LEU A 60 10.01 -9.36 11.10
N TYR A 61 9.75 -9.49 9.80
CA TYR A 61 8.43 -9.19 9.25
C TYR A 61 7.36 -10.12 9.84
N ALA A 62 7.60 -11.43 9.85
CA ALA A 62 6.68 -12.40 10.41
C ALA A 62 6.40 -12.18 11.92
N GLN A 63 7.39 -11.70 12.68
CA GLN A 63 7.24 -11.39 14.11
C GLN A 63 6.60 -10.03 14.39
N TYR A 64 6.82 -9.03 13.53
CA TYR A 64 6.49 -7.64 13.81
C TYR A 64 5.72 -6.96 12.67
N LEU A 65 4.73 -7.63 12.09
CA LEU A 65 3.89 -7.14 10.98
C LEU A 65 3.51 -5.66 11.08
N SER A 66 3.00 -5.21 12.23
CA SER A 66 2.54 -3.84 12.44
C SER A 66 3.65 -2.78 12.34
N VAL A 67 4.90 -3.14 12.66
CA VAL A 67 6.07 -2.26 12.57
C VAL A 67 6.40 -1.96 11.11
N PHE A 68 6.16 -2.90 10.21
CA PHE A 68 6.43 -2.75 8.78
C PHE A 68 5.25 -2.11 8.03
N VAL A 69 4.02 -2.35 8.48
CA VAL A 69 2.81 -1.75 7.89
C VAL A 69 2.64 -0.27 8.25
N LYS A 70 3.06 0.14 9.46
CA LYS A 70 2.96 1.54 9.92
C LYS A 70 3.65 2.56 8.99
N PRO A 71 4.92 2.37 8.59
CA PRO A 71 5.60 3.26 7.65
C PRO A 71 4.90 3.34 6.31
N ILE A 72 4.39 2.21 5.79
CA ILE A 72 3.60 2.18 4.56
C ILE A 72 2.37 3.07 4.73
N LYS A 73 1.57 2.86 5.77
CA LYS A 73 0.37 3.67 6.06
C LYS A 73 0.70 5.16 6.16
N SER A 74 1.80 5.53 6.81
CA SER A 74 2.25 6.92 6.92
C SER A 74 2.55 7.58 5.57
N CYS A 75 2.97 6.82 4.55
CA CYS A 75 3.24 7.36 3.21
C CYS A 75 1.97 7.72 2.42
N PHE A 76 0.79 7.26 2.87
CA PHE A 76 -0.48 7.43 2.16
C PHE A 76 -1.52 8.26 2.92
N GLN A 77 -1.21 8.70 4.14
CA GLN A 77 -2.11 9.48 5.00
C GLN A 77 -1.74 10.97 5.09
N SER A 78 -0.92 11.49 4.15
CA SER A 78 -0.62 12.93 4.04
C SER A 78 -1.75 13.72 3.42
#